data_AF-A1SVI8-F1
#
_entry.id   AF-A1SVI8-F1
#
_cell.length_a   1.000
_cell.length_b   1.000
_cell.length_c   1.000
_cell.angle_alpha   90.00
_cell.angle_beta   90.00
_cell.angle_gamma   90.00
#
_symmetry.space_group_name_H-M   'P 1'
#
loop_
_entity.id
_entity.type
_entity.pdbx_description
1 polymer ?
#
loop_
_entity_poly.entity_id
_entity_poly.type
_entity_poly.pdbx_seq_one_letter_code
_entity_poly.pdbx_strand_id
1 'polypeptide(L)'
;MITIRESQYVAPKNATLKQLADDIANQVRLGLDKVVLNHFDPTTFQMPTEQSFETILEPLFQRLSDEKKTAAHMLALPKINVFHKPQDRRLGYLTGIDFSSKVSIQNQVKALNRRENIGLSTDDLFNERANTFKGKLRTSSVDITKTPSKDMLKLRNKLEFEIKRKPRVFTNVISEKHKTLGGDTGLLGKQMAWHGWWARYEYGAIFWNEETVCEVHGAIWSKYYALGGPDSYLGLPKIDESITPDKIGRYNHFDRASIYWTPQSGAHEVAESILEKWKKLGSEKSFLGYPITDQLRAPDKIGLYNHFQHGSIYWSPKTGAHEVHGAIRSKWQELGWEQSSLGYPVSDEETLMDGKGKYNRFEGGEIHWYPHSGAYLANPDVSTLTLRCVKLHCIDETGKEWTGGEAGFDEIKMGGSLIEIGPAGENVYKFGLVDLEGGWDDNEWNNWTSPRGLVATPINSDNGWPKAFLATFVLIEVDSGDYSKILYGLMEKVRPIVKEALEKALPVGELAAGGPLGAAIGFVAAKLAAYILEQVFDWISGAWHDDPFKPGNMILELSGPGALFSGGMYDAPDTYWTSIGHDGKYEYWLDWTLS
;
A
#
# COMPACT_ATOMS: atom_id res chain seq x y z
N MET A 1 -1.13 -3.11 -9.81
CA MET A 1 -0.34 -2.70 -8.62
C MET A 1 -1.31 -2.16 -7.56
N ILE A 2 -1.68 -3.02 -6.62
CA ILE A 2 -2.49 -2.64 -5.44
C ILE A 2 -1.49 -2.38 -4.33
N THR A 3 -1.42 -1.14 -3.84
CA THR A 3 -0.61 -0.85 -2.65
C THR A 3 -1.53 -0.44 -1.52
N ILE A 4 -1.80 -1.42 -0.66
CA ILE A 4 -2.33 -1.15 0.66
C ILE A 4 -1.16 -0.68 1.51
N ARG A 5 -1.28 0.54 2.01
CA ARG A 5 -0.23 1.20 2.77
C ARG A 5 -0.86 1.76 4.02
N GLU A 6 -0.60 1.08 5.12
CA GLU A 6 -1.07 1.52 6.42
C GLU A 6 -0.04 2.42 7.08
N SER A 7 -0.51 3.57 7.54
CA SER A 7 0.32 4.52 8.27
C SER A 7 -0.46 5.13 9.41
N GLN A 8 0.18 5.22 10.56
CA GLN A 8 -0.37 5.90 11.74
C GLN A 8 0.09 7.36 11.82
N TYR A 9 1.05 7.77 10.97
CA TYR A 9 1.76 9.03 11.13
C TYR A 9 1.14 10.14 10.28
N VAL A 10 0.52 11.11 10.95
CA VAL A 10 -0.11 12.27 10.29
C VAL A 10 0.75 13.53 10.28
N ALA A 11 1.90 13.55 10.96
CA ALA A 11 2.73 14.75 10.94
C ALA A 11 3.30 15.00 9.51
N PRO A 12 3.22 16.26 9.03
CA PRO A 12 3.75 16.63 7.72
C PRO A 12 5.28 16.62 7.71
N LYS A 13 5.89 16.06 6.66
CA LYS A 13 7.35 16.07 6.47
C LYS A 13 7.83 17.36 5.82
N ASN A 14 7.04 17.94 4.92
CA ASN A 14 7.34 19.24 4.33
C ASN A 14 7.16 20.37 5.35
N ALA A 15 8.20 21.20 5.53
CA ALA A 15 8.22 22.27 6.52
C ALA A 15 7.18 23.37 6.26
N THR A 16 6.88 23.67 4.99
CA THR A 16 5.86 24.65 4.60
C THR A 16 4.47 24.15 4.92
N LEU A 17 4.18 22.88 4.63
CA LEU A 17 2.92 22.24 5.03
C LEU A 17 2.77 22.19 6.55
N LYS A 18 3.86 21.90 7.27
CA LYS A 18 3.89 21.97 8.74
C LYS A 18 3.57 23.37 9.26
N GLN A 19 4.24 24.40 8.74
CA GLN A 19 3.99 25.78 9.15
C GLN A 19 2.54 26.20 8.86
N LEU A 20 2.00 25.82 7.71
CA LEU A 20 0.59 26.06 7.37
C LEU A 20 -0.35 25.44 8.41
N ALA A 21 -0.11 24.18 8.77
CA ALA A 21 -0.91 23.49 9.76
C ALA A 21 -0.77 24.11 11.16
N ASP A 22 0.46 24.45 11.58
CA ASP A 22 0.73 25.12 12.86
C ASP A 22 0.02 26.48 12.94
N ASP A 23 0.00 27.25 11.84
CA ASP A 23 -0.73 28.53 11.77
C ASP A 23 -2.24 28.33 11.95
N ILE A 24 -2.84 27.33 11.31
CA ILE A 24 -4.27 27.03 11.43
C ILE A 24 -4.60 26.49 12.82
N ALA A 25 -3.76 25.62 13.38
CA ALA A 25 -3.90 25.15 14.74
C ALA A 25 -3.92 26.36 15.71
N ASN A 26 -3.02 27.33 15.54
CA ASN A 26 -3.03 28.55 16.35
C ASN A 26 -4.35 29.35 16.23
N GLN A 27 -5.06 29.30 15.10
CA GLN A 27 -6.39 29.90 15.01
C GLN A 27 -7.41 29.18 15.91
N VAL A 28 -7.39 27.85 15.91
CA VAL A 28 -8.23 27.03 16.81
C VAL A 28 -7.90 27.35 18.27
N ARG A 29 -6.61 27.50 18.59
CA ARG A 29 -6.14 27.90 19.92
C ARG A 29 -6.64 29.27 20.34
N LEU A 30 -6.60 30.25 19.44
CA LEU A 30 -7.15 31.58 19.74
C LEU A 30 -8.67 31.49 19.93
N GLY A 31 -9.36 30.62 19.19
CA GLY A 31 -10.78 30.34 19.45
C GLY A 31 -11.00 29.81 20.87
N LEU A 32 -10.17 28.86 21.30
CA LEU A 32 -10.15 28.33 22.66
C LEU A 32 -9.91 29.43 23.71
N ASP A 33 -8.88 30.25 23.51
CA ASP A 33 -8.56 31.38 24.40
C ASP A 33 -9.75 32.34 24.49
N LYS A 34 -10.46 32.59 23.39
CA LYS A 34 -11.64 33.46 23.37
C LYS A 34 -12.79 32.90 24.22
N VAL A 35 -13.04 31.58 24.14
CA VAL A 35 -14.02 30.90 25.01
C VAL A 35 -13.67 31.11 26.48
N VAL A 36 -12.40 30.89 26.84
CA VAL A 36 -11.91 31.08 28.20
C VAL A 36 -12.13 32.52 28.65
N LEU A 37 -11.76 33.51 27.83
CA LEU A 37 -11.90 34.92 28.18
C LEU A 37 -13.35 35.36 28.30
N ASN A 38 -14.23 34.90 27.40
CA ASN A 38 -15.67 35.17 27.47
C ASN A 38 -16.29 34.64 28.77
N HIS A 39 -15.88 33.46 29.25
CA HIS A 39 -16.42 32.92 30.49
C HIS A 39 -16.19 33.84 31.71
N PHE A 40 -15.02 34.47 31.78
CA PHE A 40 -14.65 35.35 32.90
C PHE A 40 -15.06 36.81 32.70
N ASP A 41 -15.12 37.30 31.46
CA ASP A 41 -15.61 38.63 31.10
C ASP A 41 -16.42 38.60 29.79
N PRO A 42 -17.70 38.21 29.86
CA PRO A 42 -18.55 38.10 28.67
C PRO A 42 -18.95 39.46 28.10
N THR A 43 -18.77 40.54 28.86
CA THR A 43 -19.12 41.90 28.41
C THR A 43 -18.09 42.44 27.43
N THR A 44 -16.80 42.18 27.71
CA THR A 44 -15.69 42.58 26.85
C THR A 44 -15.46 41.59 25.73
N PHE A 45 -15.43 40.29 26.01
CA PHE A 45 -15.10 39.25 25.04
C PHE A 45 -16.35 38.58 24.52
N GLN A 46 -16.77 38.89 23.30
CA GLN A 46 -18.07 38.47 22.79
C GLN A 46 -17.97 37.22 21.91
N MET A 47 -18.85 36.25 22.15
CA MET A 47 -18.91 35.01 21.37
C MET A 47 -19.61 35.20 20.02
N PRO A 48 -19.16 34.50 18.96
CA PRO A 48 -19.87 34.47 17.69
C PRO A 48 -21.18 33.66 17.79
N THR A 49 -22.14 33.99 16.94
CA THR A 49 -23.44 33.28 16.86
C THR A 49 -23.47 32.20 15.78
N GLU A 50 -22.53 32.24 14.85
CA GLU A 50 -22.36 31.23 13.81
C GLU A 50 -21.58 30.04 14.35
N GLN A 51 -21.72 28.87 13.73
CA GLN A 51 -20.89 27.72 14.07
C GLN A 51 -19.41 28.01 13.74
N SER A 52 -18.59 28.09 14.78
CA SER A 52 -17.17 28.47 14.75
C SER A 52 -16.32 27.60 15.67
N PHE A 53 -14.99 27.80 15.66
CA PHE A 53 -14.11 27.13 16.62
C PHE A 53 -14.55 27.40 18.06
N GLU A 54 -14.89 28.65 18.38
CA GLU A 54 -15.35 29.05 19.70
C GLU A 54 -16.61 28.28 20.11
N THR A 55 -17.65 28.25 19.28
CA THR A 55 -18.91 27.55 19.62
C THR A 55 -18.76 26.02 19.70
N ILE A 56 -17.77 25.45 19.00
CA ILE A 56 -17.49 24.01 19.03
C ILE A 56 -16.74 23.63 20.32
N LEU A 57 -15.85 24.51 20.78
CA LEU A 57 -14.98 24.28 21.95
C LEU A 57 -15.62 24.72 23.27
N GLU A 58 -16.60 25.63 23.22
CA GLU A 58 -17.31 26.12 24.41
C GLU A 58 -17.90 25.00 25.28
N PRO A 59 -18.63 24.01 24.74
CA PRO A 59 -19.17 22.92 25.57
C PRO A 59 -18.10 22.12 26.30
N LEU A 60 -16.88 22.04 25.74
CA LEU A 60 -15.75 21.38 26.38
C LEU A 60 -15.26 22.19 27.58
N PHE A 61 -15.04 23.49 27.38
CA PHE A 61 -14.58 24.38 28.44
C PHE A 61 -15.52 24.42 29.64
N GLN A 62 -16.84 24.44 29.37
CA GLN A 62 -17.84 24.57 30.42
C GLN A 62 -17.86 23.37 31.39
N ARG A 63 -17.36 22.20 30.97
CA ARG A 63 -17.29 20.97 31.79
C ARG A 63 -16.10 20.92 32.74
N LEU A 64 -15.08 21.73 32.49
CA LEU A 64 -13.92 21.78 33.36
C LEU A 64 -14.33 22.20 34.78
N SER A 65 -13.62 21.66 35.78
CA SER A 65 -13.74 22.12 37.16
C SER A 65 -13.34 23.60 37.26
N ASP A 66 -13.82 24.30 38.29
CA ASP A 66 -13.52 25.71 38.49
C ASP A 66 -12.00 25.98 38.62
N GLU A 67 -11.26 25.02 39.19
CA GLU A 67 -9.79 25.05 39.26
C GLU A 67 -9.16 25.00 37.87
N LYS A 68 -9.59 24.05 37.02
CA LYS A 68 -9.13 23.91 35.63
C LYS A 68 -9.51 25.14 34.79
N LYS A 69 -10.71 25.70 34.97
CA LYS A 69 -11.16 26.95 34.31
C LYS A 69 -10.27 28.13 34.69
N THR A 70 -9.92 28.25 35.97
CA THR A 70 -9.05 29.31 36.48
C THR A 70 -7.62 29.18 35.94
N ALA A 71 -7.09 27.96 35.88
CA ALA A 71 -5.78 27.68 35.29
C ALA A 71 -5.74 28.05 33.80
N ALA A 72 -6.77 27.66 33.04
CA ALA A 72 -6.93 28.05 31.65
C ALA A 72 -6.95 29.58 31.47
N HIS A 73 -7.66 30.30 32.35
CA HIS A 73 -7.72 31.75 32.32
C HIS A 73 -6.35 32.41 32.53
N MET A 74 -5.54 31.91 33.47
CA MET A 74 -4.18 32.41 33.70
C MET A 74 -3.27 32.25 32.49
N LEU A 75 -3.47 31.22 31.66
CA LEU A 75 -2.72 31.00 30.43
C LEU A 75 -3.22 31.84 29.25
N ALA A 76 -4.49 32.22 29.24
CA ALA A 76 -5.09 33.07 28.21
C ALA A 76 -4.76 34.57 28.42
N LEU A 77 -4.77 35.05 29.68
CA LEU A 77 -4.59 36.46 30.04
C LEU A 77 -3.34 37.14 29.43
N PRO A 78 -2.12 36.54 29.47
CA PRO A 78 -0.92 37.20 28.92
C PRO A 78 -1.03 37.52 27.43
N LYS A 79 -1.82 36.74 26.68
CA LYS A 79 -2.00 36.90 25.24
C LYS A 79 -2.81 38.16 24.91
N ILE A 80 -3.64 38.65 25.83
CA ILE A 80 -4.36 39.93 25.74
C ILE A 80 -3.40 41.13 25.77
N ASN A 81 -2.26 41.01 26.48
CA ASN A 81 -1.29 42.10 26.59
C ASN A 81 -0.24 42.11 25.46
N VAL A 82 -0.17 41.06 24.64
CA VAL A 82 0.70 41.03 23.44
C VAL A 82 0.18 41.98 22.35
N PHE A 83 -1.11 42.34 22.38
CA PHE A 83 -1.73 43.27 21.42
C PHE A 83 -1.17 44.71 21.45
N HIS A 84 -0.33 45.05 22.45
CA HIS A 84 0.36 46.35 22.53
C HIS A 84 1.88 46.29 22.28
N LYS A 85 2.47 45.11 22.01
CA LYS A 85 3.90 44.98 21.60
C LYS A 85 4.09 43.97 20.46
N PRO A 86 4.70 44.35 19.33
CA PRO A 86 4.65 43.60 18.07
C PRO A 86 5.56 42.36 17.97
N GLN A 87 5.80 41.57 19.03
CA GLN A 87 6.85 40.53 19.00
C GLN A 87 6.60 39.25 19.80
N ASP A 88 5.39 38.70 19.85
CA ASP A 88 5.33 37.23 20.00
C ASP A 88 5.60 36.59 18.64
N ARG A 89 6.87 36.22 18.41
CA ARG A 89 7.32 35.55 17.19
C ARG A 89 6.49 34.28 16.88
N ARG A 90 5.81 33.68 17.87
CA ARG A 90 5.03 32.46 17.71
C ARG A 90 3.66 32.66 17.05
N LEU A 91 3.05 33.85 17.18
CA LEU A 91 1.71 34.15 16.61
C LEU A 91 1.78 34.85 15.25
N GLY A 92 2.92 35.46 14.91
CA GLY A 92 3.14 36.07 13.60
C GLY A 92 2.06 37.08 13.20
N TYR A 93 1.37 36.82 12.09
CA TYR A 93 0.32 37.70 11.54
C TYR A 93 -1.01 37.63 12.32
N LEU A 94 -1.18 36.64 13.20
CA LEU A 94 -2.39 36.50 14.03
C LEU A 94 -2.44 37.50 15.19
N THR A 95 -1.40 38.33 15.36
CA THR A 95 -1.36 39.41 16.35
C THR A 95 -2.41 40.51 16.12
N GLY A 96 -3.07 40.54 14.96
CA GLY A 96 -4.14 41.50 14.64
C GLY A 96 -5.56 41.05 15.01
N ILE A 97 -5.71 39.90 15.68
CA ILE A 97 -7.01 39.35 16.05
C ILE A 97 -7.64 40.11 17.23
N ASP A 98 -8.91 40.47 17.10
CA ASP A 98 -9.70 41.15 18.11
C ASP A 98 -10.61 40.16 18.86
N PHE A 99 -10.25 39.86 20.10
CA PHE A 99 -11.03 38.99 20.99
C PHE A 99 -12.36 39.60 21.44
N SER A 100 -12.51 40.93 21.39
CA SER A 100 -13.75 41.61 21.81
C SER A 100 -14.85 41.55 20.76
N SER A 101 -14.47 41.35 19.49
CA SER A 101 -15.38 41.29 18.35
C SER A 101 -16.32 40.08 18.39
N LYS A 102 -17.56 40.24 17.95
CA LYS A 102 -18.51 39.12 17.70
C LYS A 102 -18.13 38.26 16.49
N VAL A 103 -17.17 38.69 15.68
CA VAL A 103 -16.70 37.94 14.52
C VAL A 103 -15.83 36.79 15.01
N SER A 104 -16.03 35.60 14.46
CA SER A 104 -15.24 34.42 14.79
C SER A 104 -13.77 34.58 14.39
N ILE A 105 -12.85 33.93 15.12
CA ILE A 105 -11.41 34.00 14.85
C ILE A 105 -11.10 33.70 13.38
N GLN A 106 -11.64 32.61 12.83
CA GLN A 106 -11.36 32.22 11.45
C GLN A 106 -11.83 33.25 10.42
N ASN A 107 -12.93 33.97 10.68
CA ASN A 107 -13.42 35.02 9.78
C ASN A 107 -12.59 36.31 9.90
N GLN A 108 -12.10 36.64 11.10
CA GLN A 108 -11.14 37.73 11.26
C GLN A 108 -9.83 37.43 10.52
N VAL A 109 -9.32 36.20 10.61
CA VAL A 109 -8.10 35.79 9.90
C VAL A 109 -8.23 35.91 8.38
N LYS A 110 -9.40 35.55 7.82
CA LYS A 110 -9.66 35.74 6.37
C LYS A 110 -9.49 37.20 5.93
N ALA A 111 -9.76 38.16 6.80
CA ALA A 111 -9.61 39.59 6.51
C ALA A 111 -8.16 40.12 6.63
N LEU A 112 -7.26 39.38 7.31
CA LEU A 112 -5.88 39.83 7.57
C LEU A 112 -4.92 39.68 6.37
N ASN A 113 -5.38 39.17 5.21
CA ASN A 113 -4.63 39.02 3.95
C ASN A 113 -3.19 38.48 4.12
N ARG A 114 -3.06 37.14 4.23
CA ARG A 114 -1.76 36.46 4.16
C ARG A 114 -1.13 36.66 2.77
N ARG A 115 0.19 36.86 2.68
CA ARG A 115 0.91 36.75 1.38
C ARG A 115 0.71 35.33 0.83
N GLU A 116 0.05 35.24 -0.32
CA GLU A 116 -0.56 34.00 -0.83
C GLU A 116 0.45 32.97 -1.36
N ASN A 117 1.68 33.38 -1.70
CA ASN A 117 2.70 32.45 -2.21
C ASN A 117 3.65 31.99 -1.10
N ILE A 118 3.24 30.95 -0.35
CA ILE A 118 4.14 30.18 0.53
C ILE A 118 5.06 29.22 -0.26
N GLY A 119 4.99 29.22 -1.60
CA GLY A 119 5.94 28.52 -2.47
C GLY A 119 5.76 27.01 -2.53
N LEU A 120 4.52 26.52 -2.37
CA LEU A 120 4.22 25.09 -2.52
C LEU A 120 4.13 24.72 -4.00
N SER A 121 4.70 23.58 -4.34
CA SER A 121 4.58 22.96 -5.67
C SER A 121 3.63 21.75 -5.64
N THR A 122 3.13 21.36 -6.81
CA THR A 122 2.43 20.07 -6.99
C THR A 122 3.28 18.88 -6.50
N ASP A 123 4.58 18.89 -6.78
CA ASP A 123 5.53 17.87 -6.32
C ASP A 123 5.60 17.76 -4.80
N ASP A 124 5.50 18.87 -4.07
CA ASP A 124 5.47 18.84 -2.59
C ASP A 124 4.28 18.03 -2.08
N LEU A 125 3.11 18.15 -2.71
CA LEU A 125 1.91 17.41 -2.33
C LEU A 125 2.01 15.93 -2.68
N PHE A 126 2.49 15.61 -3.88
CA PHE A 126 2.71 14.21 -4.28
C PHE A 126 3.78 13.54 -3.42
N ASN A 127 4.85 14.25 -3.09
CA ASN A 127 5.90 13.76 -2.21
C ASN A 127 5.40 13.57 -0.78
N GLU A 128 4.59 14.50 -0.24
CA GLU A 128 4.00 14.37 1.09
C GLU A 128 3.07 13.14 1.16
N ARG A 129 2.20 12.96 0.15
CA ARG A 129 1.36 11.76 0.02
C ARG A 129 2.23 10.50 -0.03
N ALA A 130 3.19 10.43 -0.94
CA ALA A 130 4.08 9.28 -1.08
C ALA A 130 4.88 8.98 0.20
N ASN A 131 5.31 10.01 0.93
CA ASN A 131 6.06 9.88 2.16
C ASN A 131 5.26 9.36 3.35
N THR A 132 3.97 9.69 3.40
CA THR A 132 3.03 9.21 4.43
C THR A 132 2.88 7.70 4.35
N PHE A 133 2.93 7.21 3.12
CA PHE A 133 2.81 5.83 2.70
C PHE A 133 4.15 5.07 2.65
N LYS A 134 5.24 5.69 3.10
CA LYS A 134 6.56 5.06 3.30
C LYS A 134 6.77 4.81 4.80
N GLY A 135 6.65 3.54 5.21
CA GLY A 135 6.85 3.09 6.60
C GLY A 135 7.30 1.62 6.66
N LYS A 136 7.88 1.20 7.80
CA LYS A 136 8.46 -0.15 8.00
C LYS A 136 7.41 -1.25 7.77
N LEU A 137 7.75 -2.22 6.92
CA LEU A 137 7.10 -3.54 6.93
C LEU A 137 7.23 -4.16 8.34
N ARG A 138 6.13 -4.63 8.93
CA ARG A 138 6.13 -5.49 10.12
C ARG A 138 6.45 -6.96 9.78
N THR A 139 7.10 -7.23 8.66
CA THR A 139 7.72 -8.52 8.33
C THR A 139 9.14 -8.30 7.84
N SER A 140 10.10 -9.00 8.46
CA SER A 140 11.50 -9.01 8.06
C SER A 140 11.65 -9.52 6.62
N SER A 141 11.86 -8.60 5.68
CA SER A 141 12.39 -8.91 4.36
C SER A 141 13.90 -8.79 4.40
N VAL A 142 14.57 -9.86 3.97
CA VAL A 142 16.01 -9.92 3.76
C VAL A 142 16.38 -8.92 2.67
N ASP A 143 17.26 -7.99 3.01
CA ASP A 143 17.79 -6.99 2.08
C ASP A 143 18.86 -7.64 1.20
N ILE A 144 18.52 -7.91 -0.07
CA ILE A 144 19.44 -8.50 -1.07
C ILE A 144 20.11 -7.40 -1.92
N THR A 145 20.10 -6.15 -1.49
CA THR A 145 20.71 -5.05 -2.26
C THR A 145 22.02 -4.56 -1.65
N LYS A 146 23.07 -5.38 -1.75
CA LYS A 146 24.45 -4.89 -1.67
C LYS A 146 25.18 -5.10 -3.00
N THR A 147 25.50 -3.96 -3.61
CA THR A 147 26.32 -3.68 -4.81
C THR A 147 27.71 -4.38 -4.78
N PRO A 148 28.34 -4.71 -5.94
CA PRO A 148 29.36 -5.76 -6.05
C PRO A 148 30.74 -5.35 -5.54
N SER A 149 31.40 -6.26 -4.81
CA SER A 149 32.75 -6.08 -4.23
C SER A 149 33.87 -6.32 -5.26
N LYS A 150 35.09 -5.89 -4.89
CA LYS A 150 36.40 -6.14 -5.53
C LYS A 150 36.65 -7.58 -6.02
N ASP A 151 35.89 -8.55 -5.51
CA ASP A 151 36.03 -9.97 -5.84
C ASP A 151 35.50 -10.28 -7.25
N MET A 152 34.50 -9.55 -7.74
CA MET A 152 34.00 -9.67 -9.13
C MET A 152 35.04 -9.18 -10.16
N LEU A 153 35.82 -8.15 -9.82
CA LEU A 153 36.89 -7.64 -10.69
C LEU A 153 38.08 -8.63 -10.75
N LYS A 154 38.35 -9.34 -9.65
CA LYS A 154 39.32 -10.45 -9.62
C LYS A 154 38.84 -11.66 -10.43
N LEU A 155 37.54 -11.98 -10.37
CA LEU A 155 36.95 -13.07 -11.16
C LEU A 155 37.03 -12.77 -12.66
N ARG A 156 36.69 -11.54 -13.08
CA ARG A 156 36.77 -11.10 -14.48
C ARG A 156 38.19 -11.21 -15.05
N ASN A 157 39.20 -10.72 -14.31
CA ASN A 157 40.60 -10.79 -14.76
C ASN A 157 41.15 -12.22 -14.79
N LYS A 158 40.62 -13.13 -13.95
CA LYS A 158 40.97 -14.55 -13.97
C LYS A 158 40.34 -15.28 -15.16
N LEU A 159 39.08 -14.97 -15.48
CA LEU A 159 38.40 -15.48 -16.68
C LEU A 159 39.08 -15.02 -17.98
N GLU A 160 39.45 -13.74 -18.09
CA GLU A 160 40.16 -13.21 -19.27
C GLU A 160 41.53 -13.86 -19.50
N PHE A 161 42.17 -14.40 -18.45
CA PHE A 161 43.46 -15.08 -18.52
C PHE A 161 43.32 -16.58 -18.90
N GLU A 162 42.26 -17.26 -18.48
CA GLU A 162 41.99 -18.66 -18.82
C GLU A 162 41.47 -18.85 -20.26
N ILE A 163 40.69 -17.88 -20.78
CA ILE A 163 40.20 -17.89 -22.17
C ILE A 163 41.36 -17.89 -23.19
N LYS A 164 42.50 -17.28 -22.86
CA LYS A 164 43.66 -17.17 -23.78
C LYS A 164 44.48 -18.45 -23.95
N ARG A 165 44.31 -19.50 -23.13
CA ARG A 165 45.14 -20.73 -23.17
C ARG A 165 44.47 -21.98 -23.78
N LYS A 166 43.16 -21.96 -24.07
CA LYS A 166 42.40 -23.17 -24.45
C LYS A 166 42.19 -23.51 -25.98
N PRO A 167 42.68 -22.78 -27.00
CA PRO A 167 42.20 -22.97 -28.39
C PRO A 167 42.51 -24.33 -29.05
N ARG A 168 43.52 -25.09 -28.60
CA ARG A 168 43.87 -26.40 -29.21
C ARG A 168 43.02 -27.58 -28.74
N VAL A 169 42.43 -27.52 -27.54
CA VAL A 169 41.68 -28.65 -26.97
C VAL A 169 40.26 -28.74 -27.57
N PHE A 170 39.60 -27.59 -27.73
CA PHE A 170 38.23 -27.52 -28.27
C PHE A 170 38.11 -28.06 -29.69
N THR A 171 39.13 -27.80 -30.53
CA THR A 171 39.15 -28.23 -31.93
C THR A 171 39.07 -29.76 -32.05
N ASN A 172 39.74 -30.50 -31.16
CA ASN A 172 39.74 -31.96 -31.21
C ASN A 172 38.40 -32.55 -30.77
N VAL A 173 37.87 -32.13 -29.62
CA VAL A 173 36.63 -32.72 -29.06
C VAL A 173 35.39 -32.41 -29.89
N ILE A 174 35.30 -31.21 -30.48
CA ILE A 174 34.19 -30.84 -31.36
C ILE A 174 34.26 -31.61 -32.69
N SER A 175 35.46 -31.74 -33.27
CA SER A 175 35.65 -32.50 -34.51
C SER A 175 35.40 -33.99 -34.31
N GLU A 176 35.76 -34.54 -33.15
CA GLU A 176 35.46 -35.93 -32.78
C GLU A 176 33.95 -36.16 -32.65
N LYS A 177 33.23 -35.29 -31.93
CA LYS A 177 31.76 -35.36 -31.84
C LYS A 177 31.12 -35.30 -33.23
N HIS A 178 31.55 -34.38 -34.10
CA HIS A 178 31.03 -34.29 -35.48
C HIS A 178 31.23 -35.60 -36.25
N LYS A 179 32.39 -36.25 -36.14
CA LYS A 179 32.63 -37.57 -36.74
C LYS A 179 31.68 -38.64 -36.19
N THR A 180 31.43 -38.67 -34.88
CA THR A 180 30.47 -39.62 -34.28
C THR A 180 29.04 -39.41 -34.77
N LEU A 181 28.70 -38.18 -35.17
CA LEU A 181 27.41 -37.81 -35.75
C LEU A 181 27.34 -38.00 -37.28
N GLY A 182 28.33 -38.68 -37.88
CA GLY A 182 28.38 -39.01 -39.31
C GLY A 182 29.14 -38.02 -40.19
N GLY A 183 29.84 -37.04 -39.60
CA GLY A 183 30.66 -36.07 -40.33
C GLY A 183 29.87 -35.22 -41.32
N ASP A 184 30.49 -34.90 -42.46
CA ASP A 184 29.91 -34.01 -43.50
C ASP A 184 28.62 -34.55 -44.15
N THR A 185 28.39 -35.86 -44.10
CA THR A 185 27.16 -36.50 -44.60
C THR A 185 26.17 -36.84 -43.48
N GLY A 186 26.53 -36.50 -42.24
CA GLY A 186 25.81 -36.84 -41.03
C GLY A 186 24.76 -35.80 -40.64
N LEU A 187 24.30 -35.91 -39.40
CA LEU A 187 23.18 -35.14 -38.84
C LEU A 187 23.31 -33.62 -39.02
N LEU A 188 24.54 -33.10 -38.90
CA LEU A 188 24.81 -31.67 -38.88
C LEU A 188 25.24 -31.10 -40.24
N GLY A 189 25.65 -31.97 -41.17
CA GLY A 189 26.21 -31.57 -42.47
C GLY A 189 27.63 -31.00 -42.36
N LYS A 190 28.03 -30.23 -43.36
CA LYS A 190 29.38 -29.65 -43.46
C LYS A 190 29.60 -28.52 -42.48
N GLN A 191 30.85 -28.38 -42.00
CA GLN A 191 31.23 -27.26 -41.16
C GLN A 191 31.19 -25.95 -41.97
N MET A 192 30.47 -24.96 -41.44
CA MET A 192 30.33 -23.64 -42.05
C MET A 192 31.24 -22.59 -41.41
N ALA A 193 31.38 -22.64 -40.08
CA ALA A 193 32.17 -21.66 -39.35
C ALA A 193 32.76 -22.24 -38.06
N TRP A 194 33.95 -21.75 -37.68
CA TRP A 194 34.63 -22.08 -36.44
C TRP A 194 34.68 -20.86 -35.52
N HIS A 195 34.26 -21.03 -34.27
CA HIS A 195 34.17 -19.95 -33.29
C HIS A 195 35.04 -20.20 -32.05
N GLY A 196 36.02 -21.10 -32.15
CA GLY A 196 37.01 -21.38 -31.10
C GLY A 196 36.57 -22.45 -30.10
N TRP A 197 35.41 -22.29 -29.48
CA TRP A 197 34.87 -23.24 -28.49
C TRP A 197 33.49 -23.79 -28.88
N TRP A 198 33.03 -23.42 -30.08
CA TRP A 198 31.91 -24.05 -30.76
C TRP A 198 32.10 -23.96 -32.28
N ALA A 199 31.41 -24.82 -33.03
CA ALA A 199 31.43 -24.85 -34.48
C ALA A 199 30.01 -24.87 -35.03
N ARG A 200 29.80 -24.09 -36.09
CA ARG A 200 28.54 -24.06 -36.85
C ARG A 200 28.65 -24.98 -38.05
N TYR A 201 27.58 -25.73 -38.29
CA TYR A 201 27.37 -26.61 -39.43
C TYR A 201 26.09 -26.22 -40.18
N GLU A 202 25.81 -26.88 -41.30
CA GLU A 202 24.66 -26.60 -42.17
C GLU A 202 23.32 -26.71 -41.42
N TYR A 203 23.14 -27.75 -40.60
CA TYR A 203 21.88 -28.07 -39.95
C TYR A 203 21.93 -27.99 -38.42
N GLY A 204 23.03 -27.48 -37.86
CA GLY A 204 23.20 -27.41 -36.41
C GLY A 204 24.52 -26.81 -35.97
N ALA A 205 24.81 -26.94 -34.69
CA ALA A 205 26.07 -26.52 -34.10
C ALA A 205 26.49 -27.49 -32.98
N ILE A 206 27.80 -27.55 -32.73
CA ILE A 206 28.39 -28.30 -31.63
C ILE A 206 29.12 -27.32 -30.71
N PHE A 207 28.85 -27.40 -29.42
CA PHE A 207 29.38 -26.53 -28.37
C PHE A 207 30.18 -27.33 -27.36
N TRP A 208 31.27 -26.73 -26.88
CA TRP A 208 31.92 -27.17 -25.64
C TRP A 208 31.45 -26.29 -24.49
N ASN A 209 30.82 -26.87 -23.46
CA ASN A 209 30.23 -26.15 -22.33
C ASN A 209 31.07 -26.19 -21.03
N GLU A 210 32.37 -26.43 -21.16
CA GLU A 210 33.32 -26.64 -20.05
C GLU A 210 33.28 -28.00 -19.36
N GLU A 211 32.18 -28.75 -19.48
CA GLU A 211 32.04 -30.11 -18.92
C GLU A 211 31.97 -31.18 -20.01
N THR A 212 31.23 -30.93 -21.08
CA THR A 212 30.94 -31.88 -22.17
C THR A 212 30.77 -31.17 -23.53
N VAL A 213 30.69 -31.98 -24.59
CA VAL A 213 30.39 -31.54 -25.96
C VAL A 213 28.93 -31.84 -26.29
N CYS A 214 28.14 -30.79 -26.53
CA CYS A 214 26.71 -30.90 -26.85
C CYS A 214 26.41 -30.33 -28.24
N GLU A 215 25.51 -30.98 -28.96
CA GLU A 215 24.97 -30.51 -30.23
C GLU A 215 23.54 -29.99 -30.09
N VAL A 216 23.22 -29.04 -30.97
CA VAL A 216 21.87 -28.50 -31.17
C VAL A 216 21.62 -28.51 -32.67
N HIS A 217 20.50 -29.06 -33.14
CA HIS A 217 20.26 -29.20 -34.57
C HIS A 217 18.81 -28.90 -34.98
N GLY A 218 18.55 -28.93 -36.29
CA GLY A 218 17.22 -28.79 -36.87
C GLY A 218 16.47 -27.51 -36.45
N ALA A 219 15.21 -27.68 -36.05
CA ALA A 219 14.34 -26.58 -35.68
C ALA A 219 14.74 -25.92 -34.35
N ILE A 220 15.26 -26.71 -33.40
CA ILE A 220 15.76 -26.19 -32.12
C ILE A 220 16.99 -25.32 -32.36
N TRP A 221 17.91 -25.76 -33.23
CA TRP A 221 19.05 -24.94 -33.65
C TRP A 221 18.61 -23.65 -34.31
N SER A 222 17.68 -23.73 -35.26
CA SER A 222 17.18 -22.55 -35.97
C SER A 222 16.64 -21.50 -35.01
N LYS A 223 15.90 -21.94 -33.98
CA LYS A 223 15.38 -21.10 -32.89
C LYS A 223 16.50 -20.52 -32.03
N TYR A 224 17.37 -21.37 -31.51
CA TYR A 224 18.47 -20.96 -30.65
C TYR A 224 19.37 -19.94 -31.33
N TYR A 225 19.71 -20.18 -32.60
CA TYR A 225 20.52 -19.27 -33.40
C TYR A 225 19.83 -17.92 -33.63
N ALA A 226 18.52 -17.91 -33.90
CA ALA A 226 17.74 -16.68 -34.07
C ALA A 226 17.69 -15.82 -32.78
N LEU A 227 17.76 -16.44 -31.60
CA LEU A 227 17.82 -15.76 -30.30
C LEU A 227 19.22 -15.23 -29.94
N GLY A 228 20.22 -15.46 -30.79
CA GLY A 228 21.62 -15.06 -30.56
C GLY A 228 22.54 -16.22 -30.16
N GLY A 229 22.03 -17.46 -30.13
CA GLY A 229 22.80 -18.66 -29.84
C GLY A 229 23.55 -18.58 -28.51
N PRO A 230 24.88 -18.85 -28.49
CA PRO A 230 25.66 -18.84 -27.24
C PRO A 230 25.69 -17.49 -26.52
N ASP A 231 25.53 -16.39 -27.25
CA ASP A 231 25.54 -15.03 -26.67
C ASP A 231 24.14 -14.61 -26.16
N SER A 232 23.13 -15.46 -26.34
CA SER A 232 21.77 -15.23 -25.85
C SER A 232 21.66 -15.45 -24.33
N TYR A 233 20.55 -15.00 -23.75
CA TYR A 233 20.27 -15.22 -22.32
C TYR A 233 20.05 -16.69 -21.95
N LEU A 234 19.84 -17.59 -22.93
CA LEU A 234 19.63 -19.02 -22.70
C LEU A 234 20.92 -19.69 -22.17
N GLY A 235 22.08 -19.15 -22.55
CA GLY A 235 23.41 -19.72 -22.25
C GLY A 235 23.74 -20.93 -23.14
N LEU A 236 24.67 -21.77 -22.69
CA LEU A 236 25.18 -22.91 -23.44
C LEU A 236 24.28 -24.13 -23.31
N PRO A 237 24.24 -25.02 -24.34
CA PRO A 237 23.54 -26.29 -24.22
C PRO A 237 24.20 -27.20 -23.18
N LYS A 238 23.37 -27.85 -22.37
CA LYS A 238 23.77 -28.80 -21.32
C LYS A 238 23.68 -30.26 -21.76
N ILE A 239 22.84 -30.52 -22.76
CA ILE A 239 22.63 -31.85 -23.31
C ILE A 239 22.52 -31.78 -24.83
N ASP A 240 22.82 -32.91 -25.45
CA ASP A 240 22.46 -33.29 -26.81
C ASP A 240 20.94 -33.22 -27.02
N GLU A 241 20.51 -33.01 -28.27
CA GLU A 241 19.09 -32.97 -28.60
C GLU A 241 18.46 -34.34 -28.37
N SER A 242 17.52 -34.40 -27.43
CA SER A 242 16.94 -35.64 -26.94
C SER A 242 15.46 -35.75 -27.30
N ILE A 243 14.98 -36.98 -27.47
CA ILE A 243 13.54 -37.26 -27.62
C ILE A 243 12.88 -37.03 -26.26
N THR A 244 11.75 -36.34 -26.24
CA THR A 244 11.00 -36.11 -25.01
C THR A 244 10.49 -37.42 -24.39
N PRO A 245 10.33 -37.49 -23.06
CA PRO A 245 9.83 -38.67 -22.35
C PRO A 245 8.48 -39.24 -22.81
N ASP A 246 7.62 -38.47 -23.47
CA ASP A 246 6.36 -38.91 -24.10
C ASP A 246 6.54 -39.44 -25.53
N LYS A 247 7.75 -39.33 -26.09
CA LYS A 247 8.18 -39.75 -27.43
C LYS A 247 7.55 -38.96 -28.58
N ILE A 248 7.01 -37.76 -28.32
CA ILE A 248 6.37 -36.92 -29.35
C ILE A 248 7.32 -35.85 -29.87
N GLY A 249 7.96 -35.11 -28.97
CA GLY A 249 8.80 -33.97 -29.27
C GLY A 249 10.30 -34.25 -29.16
N ARG A 250 11.07 -33.17 -29.34
CA ARG A 250 12.50 -33.12 -29.07
C ARG A 250 12.83 -31.91 -28.21
N TYR A 251 13.93 -31.95 -27.49
CA TYR A 251 14.35 -30.83 -26.65
C TYR A 251 15.86 -30.76 -26.45
N ASN A 252 16.34 -29.55 -26.18
CA ASN A 252 17.65 -29.31 -25.57
C ASN A 252 17.45 -28.51 -24.26
N HIS A 253 18.26 -28.84 -23.25
CA HIS A 253 18.42 -28.01 -22.07
C HIS A 253 19.61 -27.06 -22.26
N PHE A 254 19.46 -25.84 -21.76
CA PHE A 254 20.48 -24.80 -21.73
C PHE A 254 20.70 -24.35 -20.27
N ASP A 255 21.64 -23.43 -20.04
CA ASP A 255 21.96 -22.94 -18.70
C ASP A 255 20.75 -22.38 -17.95
N ARG A 256 19.96 -21.54 -18.62
CA ARG A 256 18.83 -20.80 -18.03
C ARG A 256 17.49 -21.11 -18.68
N ALA A 257 17.47 -21.98 -19.67
CA ALA A 257 16.28 -22.25 -20.47
C ALA A 257 16.24 -23.69 -21.01
N SER A 258 15.15 -24.03 -21.65
CA SER A 258 15.03 -25.23 -22.48
C SER A 258 14.21 -24.89 -23.72
N ILE A 259 14.60 -25.44 -24.86
CA ILE A 259 13.84 -25.30 -26.10
C ILE A 259 13.22 -26.65 -26.40
N TYR A 260 11.90 -26.68 -26.56
CA TYR A 260 11.14 -27.86 -26.93
C TYR A 260 10.57 -27.67 -28.33
N TRP A 261 10.60 -28.73 -29.12
CA TRP A 261 10.03 -28.78 -30.45
C TRP A 261 9.01 -29.90 -30.57
N THR A 262 7.88 -29.61 -31.20
CA THR A 262 6.93 -30.62 -31.68
C THR A 262 6.54 -30.33 -33.14
N PRO A 263 6.04 -31.34 -33.89
CA PRO A 263 5.45 -31.10 -35.21
C PRO A 263 4.28 -30.11 -35.19
N GLN A 264 3.55 -29.98 -34.07
CA GLN A 264 2.34 -29.17 -33.95
C GLN A 264 2.61 -27.71 -33.58
N SER A 265 3.52 -27.46 -32.63
CA SER A 265 3.83 -26.11 -32.14
C SER A 265 5.14 -25.54 -32.69
N GLY A 266 6.02 -26.35 -33.27
CA GLY A 266 7.37 -25.89 -33.60
C GLY A 266 8.24 -25.69 -32.35
N ALA A 267 9.34 -24.95 -32.50
CA ALA A 267 10.34 -24.79 -31.44
C ALA A 267 10.06 -23.55 -30.58
N HIS A 268 9.90 -23.75 -29.27
CA HIS A 268 9.62 -22.71 -28.28
C HIS A 268 10.50 -22.86 -27.05
N GLU A 269 11.00 -21.74 -26.55
CA GLU A 269 11.80 -21.70 -25.32
C GLU A 269 10.97 -21.40 -24.07
N VAL A 270 11.34 -22.05 -22.98
CA VAL A 270 10.84 -21.79 -21.63
C VAL A 270 12.04 -21.55 -20.74
N ALA A 271 12.05 -20.42 -20.01
CA ALA A 271 13.22 -19.98 -19.26
C ALA A 271 12.92 -19.67 -17.80
N GLU A 272 13.97 -19.78 -16.98
CA GLU A 272 14.03 -19.32 -15.58
C GLU A 272 12.86 -19.80 -14.71
N SER A 273 12.23 -18.91 -13.94
CA SER A 273 11.17 -19.27 -12.98
C SER A 273 9.99 -19.98 -13.64
N ILE A 274 9.68 -19.67 -14.90
CA ILE A 274 8.63 -20.37 -15.65
C ILE A 274 9.06 -21.80 -15.96
N LEU A 275 10.31 -22.01 -16.39
CA LEU A 275 10.86 -23.35 -16.64
C LEU A 275 10.89 -24.18 -15.36
N GLU A 276 11.36 -23.60 -14.25
CA GLU A 276 11.41 -24.30 -12.96
C GLU A 276 10.01 -24.68 -12.48
N LYS A 277 9.02 -23.82 -12.69
CA LYS A 277 7.62 -24.12 -12.40
C LYS A 277 7.09 -25.27 -13.25
N TRP A 278 7.27 -25.18 -14.57
CA TRP A 278 6.79 -26.19 -15.51
C TRP A 278 7.43 -27.57 -15.25
N LYS A 279 8.73 -27.62 -14.94
CA LYS A 279 9.43 -28.84 -14.54
C LYS A 279 8.80 -29.49 -13.29
N LYS A 280 8.45 -28.68 -12.27
CA LYS A 280 7.76 -29.19 -11.06
C LYS A 280 6.39 -29.80 -11.36
N LEU A 281 5.71 -29.31 -12.40
CA LEU A 281 4.42 -29.85 -12.86
C LEU A 281 4.57 -31.12 -13.71
N GLY A 282 5.79 -31.51 -14.08
CA GLY A 282 6.07 -32.68 -14.92
C GLY A 282 6.37 -32.37 -16.39
N SER A 283 6.70 -31.11 -16.71
CA SER A 283 7.08 -30.66 -18.07
C SER A 283 6.03 -31.03 -19.13
N GLU A 284 6.41 -31.61 -20.26
CA GLU A 284 5.51 -31.96 -21.36
C GLU A 284 4.46 -33.01 -21.00
N LYS A 285 4.68 -33.77 -19.92
CA LYS A 285 3.71 -34.73 -19.37
C LYS A 285 2.73 -34.11 -18.40
N SER A 286 2.93 -32.84 -18.02
CA SER A 286 1.97 -32.11 -17.20
C SER A 286 0.66 -31.88 -17.94
N PHE A 287 -0.39 -31.53 -17.20
CA PHE A 287 -1.67 -31.14 -17.78
C PHE A 287 -1.60 -29.90 -18.68
N LEU A 288 -0.50 -29.12 -18.64
CA LEU A 288 -0.29 -27.96 -19.51
C LEU A 288 0.15 -28.37 -20.93
N GLY A 289 0.85 -29.50 -21.07
CA GLY A 289 1.45 -29.95 -22.33
C GLY A 289 2.66 -29.13 -22.75
N TYR A 290 2.90 -29.05 -24.06
CA TYR A 290 4.04 -28.34 -24.65
C TYR A 290 3.85 -26.81 -24.70
N PRO A 291 4.96 -26.03 -24.68
CA PRO A 291 4.89 -24.60 -24.97
C PRO A 291 4.44 -24.35 -26.42
N ILE A 292 3.58 -23.35 -26.59
CA ILE A 292 3.09 -22.85 -27.89
C ILE A 292 3.50 -21.39 -28.14
N THR A 293 4.15 -20.79 -27.16
CA THR A 293 4.83 -19.51 -27.31
C THR A 293 6.21 -19.59 -26.68
N ASP A 294 7.03 -18.68 -27.16
CA ASP A 294 8.25 -18.21 -26.53
C ASP A 294 7.95 -17.56 -25.19
N GLN A 295 8.99 -17.28 -24.40
CA GLN A 295 8.82 -16.50 -23.19
C GLN A 295 8.61 -15.04 -23.58
N LEU A 296 7.40 -14.55 -23.37
CA LEU A 296 7.00 -13.20 -23.74
C LEU A 296 6.94 -12.29 -22.53
N ARG A 297 7.24 -11.01 -22.75
CA ARG A 297 6.97 -9.96 -21.75
C ARG A 297 5.49 -9.62 -21.78
N ALA A 298 4.89 -9.57 -20.60
CA ALA A 298 3.50 -9.14 -20.46
C ALA A 298 3.32 -7.70 -20.99
N PRO A 299 2.17 -7.38 -21.62
CA PRO A 299 1.83 -6.04 -22.11
C PRO A 299 2.04 -4.88 -21.14
N ASP A 300 1.84 -5.09 -19.83
CA ASP A 300 2.08 -4.11 -18.77
C ASP A 300 3.58 -3.84 -18.50
N LYS A 301 4.46 -4.61 -19.14
CA LYS A 301 5.93 -4.61 -19.04
C LYS A 301 6.49 -5.09 -17.69
N ILE A 302 5.67 -5.65 -16.81
CA ILE A 302 6.10 -6.11 -15.48
C ILE A 302 6.52 -7.57 -15.51
N GLY A 303 5.63 -8.45 -15.96
CA GLY A 303 5.80 -9.90 -15.89
C GLY A 303 6.32 -10.55 -17.17
N LEU A 304 6.50 -11.86 -17.08
CA LEU A 304 6.84 -12.76 -18.18
C LEU A 304 5.81 -13.89 -18.22
N TYR A 305 5.55 -14.47 -19.39
CA TYR A 305 4.68 -15.62 -19.51
C TYR A 305 5.06 -16.53 -20.67
N ASN A 306 4.65 -17.80 -20.55
CA ASN A 306 4.56 -18.73 -21.67
C ASN A 306 3.12 -19.26 -21.73
N HIS A 307 2.57 -19.35 -22.93
CA HIS A 307 1.38 -20.16 -23.17
C HIS A 307 1.79 -21.58 -23.53
N PHE A 308 1.03 -22.53 -22.99
CA PHE A 308 1.13 -23.96 -23.24
C PHE A 308 -0.14 -24.45 -23.92
N GLN A 309 -0.13 -25.67 -24.45
CA GLN A 309 -1.26 -26.25 -25.17
C GLN A 309 -2.59 -26.16 -24.41
N HIS A 310 -2.57 -26.32 -23.09
CA HIS A 310 -3.78 -26.39 -22.27
C HIS A 310 -3.82 -25.38 -21.12
N GLY A 311 -2.86 -24.47 -21.05
CA GLY A 311 -2.82 -23.47 -19.99
C GLY A 311 -1.73 -22.42 -20.18
N SER A 312 -1.38 -21.71 -19.12
CA SER A 312 -0.33 -20.70 -19.14
C SER A 312 0.37 -20.63 -17.82
N ILE A 313 1.65 -20.28 -17.85
CA ILE A 313 2.40 -19.94 -16.65
C ILE A 313 2.80 -18.48 -16.78
N TYR A 314 2.40 -17.70 -15.79
CA TYR A 314 2.76 -16.29 -15.66
C TYR A 314 3.70 -16.14 -14.48
N TRP A 315 4.69 -15.29 -14.65
CA TRP A 315 5.62 -14.88 -13.62
C TRP A 315 5.59 -13.37 -13.44
N SER A 316 5.56 -12.92 -12.19
CA SER A 316 5.86 -11.53 -11.83
C SER A 316 6.87 -11.47 -10.68
N PRO A 317 7.60 -10.36 -10.50
CA PRO A 317 8.50 -10.20 -9.36
C PRO A 317 7.82 -10.34 -7.99
N LYS A 318 6.52 -10.03 -7.91
CA LYS A 318 5.74 -10.05 -6.66
C LYS A 318 5.15 -11.42 -6.36
N THR A 319 4.64 -12.10 -7.38
CA THR A 319 3.86 -13.33 -7.21
C THR A 319 4.67 -14.58 -7.46
N GLY A 320 5.78 -14.50 -8.20
CA GLY A 320 6.47 -15.69 -8.68
C GLY A 320 5.72 -16.35 -9.84
N ALA A 321 6.11 -17.58 -10.18
CA ALA A 321 5.57 -18.29 -11.34
C ALA A 321 4.38 -19.18 -10.94
N HIS A 322 3.21 -18.89 -11.53
CA HIS A 322 1.95 -19.57 -11.27
C HIS A 322 1.27 -20.00 -12.56
N GLU A 323 0.65 -21.18 -12.51
CA GLU A 323 -0.11 -21.70 -13.63
C GLU A 323 -1.59 -21.33 -13.54
N VAL A 324 -2.19 -21.10 -14.70
CA VAL A 324 -3.64 -20.93 -14.86
C VAL A 324 -4.05 -21.72 -16.10
N HIS A 325 -5.07 -22.58 -15.99
CA HIS A 325 -5.50 -23.44 -17.09
C HIS A 325 -7.02 -23.54 -17.23
N GLY A 326 -7.47 -24.27 -18.26
CA GLY A 326 -8.88 -24.61 -18.48
C GLY A 326 -9.84 -23.41 -18.53
N ALA A 327 -11.00 -23.57 -17.88
CA ALA A 327 -12.07 -22.59 -17.88
C ALA A 327 -11.72 -21.33 -17.07
N ILE A 328 -10.93 -21.45 -16.01
CA ILE A 328 -10.48 -20.30 -15.20
C ILE A 328 -9.58 -19.40 -16.05
N ARG A 329 -8.60 -19.98 -16.76
CA ARG A 329 -7.77 -19.24 -17.73
C ARG A 329 -8.61 -18.57 -18.80
N SER A 330 -9.59 -19.26 -19.34
CA SER A 330 -10.48 -18.72 -20.37
C SER A 330 -11.26 -17.51 -19.85
N LYS A 331 -11.74 -17.57 -18.60
CA LYS A 331 -12.41 -16.44 -17.96
C LYS A 331 -11.47 -15.27 -17.70
N TRP A 332 -10.26 -15.53 -17.21
CA TRP A 332 -9.26 -14.49 -17.00
C TRP A 332 -8.85 -13.81 -18.31
N GLN A 333 -8.74 -14.58 -19.40
CA GLN A 333 -8.52 -14.08 -20.75
C GLN A 333 -9.64 -13.11 -21.19
N GLU A 334 -10.91 -13.48 -21.00
CA GLU A 334 -12.06 -12.63 -21.30
C GLU A 334 -12.01 -11.29 -20.56
N LEU A 335 -11.49 -11.29 -19.33
CA LEU A 335 -11.37 -10.09 -18.49
C LEU A 335 -10.19 -9.19 -18.88
N GLY A 336 -9.33 -9.62 -19.80
CA GLY A 336 -8.13 -8.87 -20.21
C GLY A 336 -6.83 -9.30 -19.53
N TRP A 337 -6.75 -10.55 -19.07
CA TRP A 337 -5.53 -11.15 -18.51
C TRP A 337 -4.95 -10.34 -17.33
N GLU A 338 -3.64 -10.17 -17.27
CA GLU A 338 -2.93 -9.42 -16.23
C GLU A 338 -3.23 -7.92 -16.25
N GLN A 339 -3.84 -7.39 -17.31
CA GLN A 339 -4.30 -6.00 -17.39
C GLN A 339 -5.69 -5.80 -16.77
N SER A 340 -6.40 -6.89 -16.47
CA SER A 340 -7.70 -6.85 -15.79
C SER A 340 -7.58 -6.36 -14.35
N SER A 341 -8.72 -6.11 -13.69
CA SER A 341 -8.76 -5.79 -12.26
C SER A 341 -8.21 -6.91 -11.36
N LEU A 342 -8.11 -8.15 -11.88
CA LEU A 342 -7.55 -9.28 -11.13
C LEU A 342 -6.01 -9.26 -11.08
N GLY A 343 -5.33 -8.69 -12.08
CA GLY A 343 -3.86 -8.72 -12.14
C GLY A 343 -3.26 -10.12 -12.35
N TYR A 344 -2.05 -10.35 -11.83
CA TYR A 344 -1.33 -11.63 -11.98
C TYR A 344 -1.88 -12.74 -11.06
N PRO A 345 -1.72 -14.02 -11.43
CA PRO A 345 -2.00 -15.13 -10.52
C PRO A 345 -1.02 -15.13 -9.33
N VAL A 346 -1.55 -15.44 -8.15
CA VAL A 346 -0.80 -15.63 -6.88
C VAL A 346 -0.86 -17.08 -6.37
N SER A 347 -1.65 -17.92 -7.03
CA SER A 347 -1.71 -19.37 -6.78
C SER A 347 -1.75 -20.14 -8.10
N ASP A 348 -1.38 -21.42 -8.03
CA ASP A 348 -1.78 -22.38 -9.07
C ASP A 348 -3.28 -22.70 -8.94
N GLU A 349 -3.83 -23.49 -9.86
CA GLU A 349 -5.20 -23.97 -9.71
C GLU A 349 -5.29 -24.93 -8.52
N GLU A 350 -6.11 -24.57 -7.55
CA GLU A 350 -6.37 -25.33 -6.33
C GLU A 350 -7.79 -25.90 -6.33
N THR A 351 -8.05 -26.85 -5.43
CA THR A 351 -9.41 -27.40 -5.25
C THR A 351 -10.12 -26.62 -4.16
N LEU A 352 -11.39 -26.26 -4.41
CA LEU A 352 -12.23 -25.60 -3.41
C LEU A 352 -12.47 -26.51 -2.20
N MET A 353 -12.75 -25.92 -1.04
CA MET A 353 -12.91 -26.66 0.23
C MET A 353 -14.03 -27.71 0.19
N ASP A 354 -15.06 -27.49 -0.63
CA ASP A 354 -16.17 -28.45 -0.81
C ASP A 354 -15.81 -29.65 -1.70
N GLY A 355 -14.61 -29.65 -2.30
CA GLY A 355 -14.09 -30.69 -3.19
C GLY A 355 -14.77 -30.77 -4.56
N LYS A 356 -15.68 -29.84 -4.89
CA LYS A 356 -16.54 -29.91 -6.08
C LYS A 356 -16.16 -28.92 -7.18
N GLY A 357 -15.27 -27.99 -6.89
CA GLY A 357 -14.80 -27.01 -7.85
C GLY A 357 -13.31 -26.71 -7.75
N LYS A 358 -12.87 -25.81 -8.62
CA LYS A 358 -11.48 -25.37 -8.78
C LYS A 358 -11.40 -23.87 -8.64
N TYR A 359 -10.24 -23.36 -8.25
CA TYR A 359 -10.03 -21.91 -8.21
C TYR A 359 -8.57 -21.52 -8.43
N ASN A 360 -8.37 -20.34 -8.99
CA ASN A 360 -7.09 -19.62 -8.93
C ASN A 360 -7.32 -18.31 -8.16
N ARG A 361 -6.32 -17.96 -7.34
CA ARG A 361 -6.19 -16.63 -6.76
C ARG A 361 -5.36 -15.73 -7.66
N PHE A 362 -5.78 -14.49 -7.75
CA PHE A 362 -5.09 -13.39 -8.43
C PHE A 362 -4.84 -12.25 -7.44
N GLU A 363 -4.03 -11.27 -7.83
CA GLU A 363 -3.74 -10.11 -6.99
C GLU A 363 -4.98 -9.32 -6.55
N GLY A 364 -6.03 -9.30 -7.38
CA GLY A 364 -7.26 -8.52 -7.18
C GLY A 364 -8.53 -9.37 -7.03
N GLY A 365 -8.41 -10.64 -6.66
CA GLY A 365 -9.57 -11.52 -6.41
C GLY A 365 -9.35 -12.96 -6.85
N GLU A 366 -10.42 -13.73 -6.93
CA GLU A 366 -10.38 -15.14 -7.29
C GLU A 366 -11.28 -15.42 -8.49
N ILE A 367 -10.95 -16.45 -9.27
CA ILE A 367 -11.88 -17.05 -10.23
C ILE A 367 -12.13 -18.47 -9.76
N HIS A 368 -13.39 -18.81 -9.52
CA HIS A 368 -13.83 -20.16 -9.19
C HIS A 368 -14.43 -20.82 -10.42
N TRP A 369 -14.42 -22.14 -10.43
CA TRP A 369 -15.04 -22.95 -11.45
C TRP A 369 -15.74 -24.14 -10.81
N TYR A 370 -16.96 -24.42 -11.28
CA TYR A 370 -17.67 -25.67 -11.02
C TYR A 370 -18.12 -26.31 -12.34
N PRO A 371 -18.30 -27.64 -12.39
CA PRO A 371 -18.76 -28.34 -13.59
C PRO A 371 -20.09 -27.82 -14.16
N HIS A 372 -21.01 -27.40 -13.28
CA HIS A 372 -22.38 -27.04 -13.66
C HIS A 372 -22.56 -25.55 -13.99
N SER A 373 -21.74 -24.67 -13.42
CA SER A 373 -21.86 -23.21 -13.57
C SER A 373 -20.73 -22.59 -14.38
N GLY A 374 -19.68 -23.34 -14.72
CA GLY A 374 -18.53 -22.81 -15.42
C GLY A 374 -17.65 -21.92 -14.53
N ALA A 375 -16.77 -21.14 -15.15
CA ALA A 375 -15.84 -20.27 -14.44
C ALA A 375 -16.48 -18.89 -14.22
N TYR A 376 -16.45 -18.42 -12.98
CA TYR A 376 -16.96 -17.11 -12.58
C TYR A 376 -15.99 -16.45 -11.62
N LEU A 377 -16.03 -15.12 -11.58
CA LEU A 377 -15.25 -14.35 -10.63
C LEU A 377 -15.82 -14.60 -9.23
N ALA A 378 -15.02 -15.23 -8.36
CA ALA A 378 -15.38 -15.43 -6.97
C ALA A 378 -15.01 -14.19 -6.17
N ASN A 379 -15.80 -13.16 -6.43
CA ASN A 379 -16.07 -12.04 -5.56
C ASN A 379 -17.24 -11.27 -6.18
N PRO A 380 -18.50 -11.68 -5.95
CA PRO A 380 -19.58 -10.73 -6.07
C PRO A 380 -19.53 -9.86 -4.82
N ASP A 381 -19.36 -8.55 -5.01
CA ASP A 381 -19.82 -7.53 -4.06
C ASP A 381 -19.01 -7.36 -2.75
N VAL A 382 -17.69 -7.10 -2.83
CA VAL A 382 -17.07 -6.27 -1.77
C VAL A 382 -17.74 -4.90 -1.87
N SER A 383 -18.75 -4.71 -1.04
CA SER A 383 -19.63 -3.56 -1.08
C SER A 383 -19.31 -2.60 0.04
N THR A 384 -18.55 -3.05 1.05
CA THR A 384 -18.29 -2.30 2.26
C THR A 384 -16.84 -2.45 2.73
N LEU A 385 -16.26 -1.31 3.13
CA LEU A 385 -15.04 -1.25 3.93
C LEU A 385 -15.45 -0.87 5.36
N THR A 386 -15.06 -1.67 6.33
CA THR A 386 -15.38 -1.43 7.75
C THR A 386 -14.09 -1.34 8.56
N LEU A 387 -13.95 -0.27 9.36
CA LEU A 387 -12.92 -0.21 10.41
C LEU A 387 -13.50 -0.84 11.69
N ARG A 388 -12.76 -1.71 12.36
CA ARG A 388 -13.22 -2.39 13.57
C ARG A 388 -12.23 -2.24 14.72
N CYS A 389 -12.74 -2.31 15.94
CA CYS A 389 -11.94 -2.62 17.13
C CYS A 389 -12.05 -4.12 17.40
N VAL A 390 -10.91 -4.82 17.31
CA VAL A 390 -10.81 -6.28 17.35
C VAL A 390 -10.70 -6.78 18.79
N LYS A 391 -9.97 -6.04 19.62
CA LYS A 391 -9.75 -6.37 21.03
C LYS A 391 -9.30 -5.14 21.80
N LEU A 392 -9.53 -5.16 23.10
CA LEU A 392 -9.18 -4.11 24.04
C LEU A 392 -8.63 -4.73 25.33
N HIS A 393 -7.66 -4.05 25.93
CA HIS A 393 -7.04 -4.39 27.20
C HIS A 393 -7.01 -3.13 28.07
N CYS A 394 -7.74 -3.17 29.18
CA CYS A 394 -7.66 -2.16 30.23
C CYS A 394 -6.39 -2.41 31.02
N ILE A 395 -5.39 -1.53 30.94
CA ILE A 395 -4.19 -1.62 31.78
C ILE A 395 -4.47 -1.00 33.15
N ASP A 396 -5.13 0.14 33.15
CA ASP A 396 -5.44 0.98 34.29
C ASP A 396 -6.83 1.58 34.04
N GLU A 397 -7.80 1.30 34.91
CA GLU A 397 -9.16 1.81 34.75
C GLU A 397 -9.24 3.33 35.01
N THR A 398 -10.33 3.95 34.56
CA THR A 398 -10.61 5.37 34.81
C THR A 398 -11.21 5.58 36.21
N GLY A 399 -11.23 6.81 36.73
CA GLY A 399 -12.14 7.15 37.85
C GLY A 399 -11.88 6.54 39.26
N LYS A 400 -10.68 6.01 39.55
CA LYS A 400 -10.32 5.32 40.83
C LYS A 400 -10.65 6.01 42.16
N GLU A 401 -10.93 7.31 42.19
CA GLU A 401 -11.04 8.09 43.43
C GLU A 401 -12.44 8.10 44.10
N TRP A 402 -13.46 7.45 43.55
CA TRP A 402 -14.78 7.41 44.21
C TRP A 402 -14.92 6.26 45.23
N THR A 403 -14.55 6.50 46.48
CA THR A 403 -14.70 5.54 47.60
C THR A 403 -16.15 5.37 48.11
N GLY A 404 -17.14 5.60 47.26
CA GLY A 404 -18.55 5.77 47.63
C GLY A 404 -19.50 4.77 46.98
N GLY A 405 -19.29 3.48 47.21
CA GLY A 405 -20.37 2.48 47.35
C GLY A 405 -21.12 1.97 46.10
N GLU A 406 -20.93 2.54 44.93
CA GLU A 406 -21.32 1.94 43.64
C GLU A 406 -20.08 2.01 42.76
N ALA A 407 -19.44 0.87 42.50
CA ALA A 407 -18.36 0.79 41.52
C ALA A 407 -18.92 1.34 40.19
N GLY A 408 -18.37 2.46 39.72
CA GLY A 408 -18.77 3.04 38.45
C GLY A 408 -18.60 1.98 37.38
N PHE A 409 -19.63 1.73 36.59
CA PHE A 409 -19.45 0.98 35.36
C PHE A 409 -18.64 1.89 34.45
N ASP A 410 -17.32 1.70 34.41
CA ASP A 410 -16.44 2.42 33.51
C ASP A 410 -16.81 2.03 32.08
N GLU A 411 -17.72 2.77 31.45
CA GLU A 411 -18.13 2.52 30.08
C GLU A 411 -17.13 3.21 29.15
N ILE A 412 -16.46 2.41 28.31
CA ILE A 412 -15.56 2.93 27.30
C ILE A 412 -16.24 2.88 25.94
N LYS A 413 -16.30 4.03 25.28
CA LYS A 413 -16.78 4.20 23.90
C LYS A 413 -15.63 4.61 22.99
N MET A 414 -15.79 4.38 21.70
CA MET A 414 -14.91 4.93 20.68
C MET A 414 -15.71 5.78 19.71
N GLY A 415 -15.19 6.97 19.41
CA GLY A 415 -15.75 7.92 18.45
C GLY A 415 -14.69 8.41 17.48
N GLY A 416 -15.09 9.20 16.48
CA GLY A 416 -14.19 9.50 15.37
C GLY A 416 -14.85 9.95 14.07
N SER A 417 -14.01 10.05 13.04
CA SER A 417 -14.41 10.33 11.67
C SER A 417 -13.54 9.57 10.68
N LEU A 418 -14.12 9.19 9.55
CA LEU A 418 -13.44 8.57 8.41
C LEU A 418 -13.59 9.51 7.23
N ILE A 419 -12.47 9.84 6.62
CA ILE A 419 -12.41 10.63 5.42
C ILE A 419 -12.02 9.73 4.25
N GLU A 420 -12.91 9.57 3.29
CA GLU A 420 -12.63 8.98 1.98
C GLU A 420 -12.18 10.09 1.03
N ILE A 421 -11.05 9.89 0.36
CA ILE A 421 -10.51 10.78 -0.67
C ILE A 421 -10.34 9.98 -1.97
N GLY A 422 -10.94 10.42 -3.05
CA GLY A 422 -10.77 9.84 -4.38
C GLY A 422 -10.82 10.89 -5.50
N PRO A 423 -10.64 10.47 -6.76
CA PRO A 423 -10.79 11.32 -7.94
C PRO A 423 -12.12 12.07 -8.03
N ALA A 424 -13.21 11.49 -7.48
CA ALA A 424 -14.54 12.11 -7.45
C ALA A 424 -14.70 13.18 -6.36
N GLY A 425 -13.69 13.37 -5.51
CA GLY A 425 -13.74 14.27 -4.36
C GLY A 425 -13.64 13.52 -3.05
N GLU A 426 -14.35 14.02 -2.04
CA GLU A 426 -14.14 13.65 -0.65
C GLU A 426 -15.47 13.35 0.04
N ASN A 427 -15.54 12.26 0.78
CA ASN A 427 -16.66 11.94 1.67
C ASN A 427 -16.20 11.90 3.12
N VAL A 428 -17.05 12.32 4.05
CA VAL A 428 -16.80 12.25 5.49
C VAL A 428 -17.88 11.38 6.12
N TYR A 429 -17.43 10.35 6.83
CA TYR A 429 -18.26 9.46 7.61
C TYR A 429 -17.96 9.68 9.09
N LYS A 430 -19.01 9.70 9.91
CA LYS A 430 -18.87 9.83 11.35
C LYS A 430 -18.83 8.45 11.98
N PHE A 431 -17.93 8.23 12.94
CA PHE A 431 -17.98 7.02 13.77
C PHE A 431 -19.14 7.25 14.73
N GLY A 432 -20.10 6.32 14.78
CA GLY A 432 -21.03 6.33 15.91
C GLY A 432 -20.25 6.36 17.22
N LEU A 433 -20.88 6.75 18.33
CA LEU A 433 -20.33 6.41 19.64
C LEU A 433 -20.50 4.90 19.80
N VAL A 434 -19.44 4.14 19.53
CA VAL A 434 -19.47 2.69 19.57
C VAL A 434 -19.07 2.24 20.96
N ASP A 435 -19.97 1.47 21.58
CA ASP A 435 -19.75 0.85 22.88
C ASP A 435 -18.68 -0.25 22.77
N LEU A 436 -17.62 -0.11 23.56
CA LEU A 436 -16.56 -1.09 23.73
C LEU A 436 -16.71 -1.88 25.02
N GLU A 437 -17.91 -1.90 25.62
CA GLU A 437 -18.23 -2.51 26.92
C GLU A 437 -17.85 -1.63 28.12
N GLY A 438 -18.41 -1.99 29.28
CA GLY A 438 -18.17 -1.28 30.53
C GLY A 438 -18.04 -2.20 31.74
N GLY A 439 -17.61 -1.61 32.85
CA GLY A 439 -17.23 -2.34 34.07
C GLY A 439 -15.82 -2.92 33.98
N TRP A 440 -14.91 -2.16 33.35
CA TRP A 440 -13.52 -2.55 33.17
C TRP A 440 -12.74 -2.51 34.49
N ASP A 441 -12.10 -3.62 34.86
CA ASP A 441 -11.12 -3.67 35.95
C ASP A 441 -9.68 -3.51 35.42
N ASP A 442 -8.76 -3.14 36.31
CA ASP A 442 -7.31 -3.14 36.03
C ASP A 442 -6.83 -4.48 35.44
N ASN A 443 -6.07 -4.40 34.34
CA ASN A 443 -5.46 -5.54 33.65
C ASN A 443 -6.49 -6.55 33.07
N GLU A 444 -7.72 -6.10 32.80
CA GLU A 444 -8.77 -6.89 32.16
C GLU A 444 -8.67 -6.88 30.62
N TRP A 445 -8.94 -8.04 30.01
CA TRP A 445 -8.89 -8.25 28.57
C TRP A 445 -10.26 -8.58 27.98
N ASN A 446 -10.53 -8.02 26.81
CA ASN A 446 -11.59 -8.50 25.94
C ASN A 446 -11.07 -8.87 24.56
N ASN A 447 -11.27 -10.13 24.20
CA ASN A 447 -10.99 -10.68 22.88
C ASN A 447 -12.32 -11.09 22.24
N TRP A 448 -13.02 -10.13 21.64
CA TRP A 448 -14.33 -10.37 21.05
C TRP A 448 -14.26 -11.44 19.96
N THR A 449 -15.16 -12.41 20.02
CA THR A 449 -15.40 -13.34 18.91
C THR A 449 -16.03 -12.63 17.70
N SER A 450 -16.66 -11.48 17.91
CA SER A 450 -17.20 -10.59 16.88
C SER A 450 -16.67 -9.17 17.10
N PRO A 451 -15.67 -8.72 16.32
CA PRO A 451 -15.09 -7.38 16.44
C PRO A 451 -16.14 -6.26 16.37
N ARG A 452 -15.89 -5.17 17.10
CA ARG A 452 -16.80 -4.01 17.18
C ARG A 452 -16.59 -3.11 15.96
N GLY A 453 -17.57 -3.05 15.05
CA GLY A 453 -17.52 -2.15 13.89
C GLY A 453 -17.62 -0.68 14.27
N LEU A 454 -16.62 0.13 13.92
CA LEU A 454 -16.53 1.54 14.26
C LEU A 454 -17.20 2.44 13.21
N VAL A 455 -16.92 2.17 11.95
CA VAL A 455 -17.50 2.86 10.80
C VAL A 455 -17.46 1.95 9.58
N ALA A 456 -18.50 2.00 8.76
CA ALA A 456 -18.58 1.31 7.48
C ALA A 456 -18.83 2.31 6.36
N THR A 457 -18.16 2.13 5.23
CA THR A 457 -18.33 2.95 4.02
C THR A 457 -18.52 2.05 2.81
N PRO A 458 -19.38 2.42 1.85
CA PRO A 458 -19.53 1.63 0.64
C PRO A 458 -18.27 1.66 -0.24
N ILE A 459 -17.91 0.50 -0.79
CA ILE A 459 -16.94 0.35 -1.88
C ILE A 459 -17.72 0.35 -3.21
N ASN A 460 -18.05 1.56 -3.70
CA ASN A 460 -18.74 1.70 -4.98
C ASN A 460 -17.76 1.47 -6.16
N SER A 461 -18.14 0.62 -7.11
CA SER A 461 -17.41 0.40 -8.36
C SER A 461 -17.34 1.64 -9.26
N ASP A 462 -18.37 2.49 -9.20
CA ASP A 462 -18.64 3.50 -10.23
C ASP A 462 -18.02 4.88 -9.95
N ASN A 463 -17.34 5.03 -8.81
CA ASN A 463 -16.67 6.28 -8.43
C ASN A 463 -15.17 6.09 -8.58
N GLY A 464 -14.51 6.99 -9.33
CA GLY A 464 -13.08 6.89 -9.69
C GLY A 464 -12.15 6.44 -8.56
N TRP A 465 -11.07 5.75 -8.94
CA TRP A 465 -10.06 5.13 -8.08
C TRP A 465 -8.64 5.61 -8.48
N PRO A 466 -7.61 5.50 -7.61
CA PRO A 466 -7.56 4.91 -6.27
C PRO A 466 -8.23 5.77 -5.20
N LYS A 467 -8.54 5.18 -4.04
CA LYS A 467 -9.11 5.88 -2.89
C LYS A 467 -8.20 5.76 -1.66
N ALA A 468 -8.11 6.84 -0.90
CA ALA A 468 -7.45 6.85 0.40
C ALA A 468 -8.49 7.09 1.49
N PHE A 469 -8.30 6.43 2.63
CA PHE A 469 -9.18 6.43 3.78
C PHE A 469 -8.35 6.87 4.99
N LEU A 470 -8.69 8.00 5.61
CA LEU A 470 -8.08 8.46 6.84
C LEU A 470 -9.13 8.37 7.96
N ALA A 471 -8.90 7.46 8.89
CA ALA A 471 -9.64 7.32 10.13
C ALA A 471 -8.94 8.13 11.23
N THR A 472 -9.67 9.04 11.87
CA THR A 472 -9.26 9.69 13.13
C THR A 472 -10.24 9.25 14.20
N PHE A 473 -9.76 8.65 15.28
CA PHE A 473 -10.59 8.07 16.34
C PHE A 473 -10.07 8.43 17.72
N VAL A 474 -10.92 8.32 18.73
CA VAL A 474 -10.59 8.65 20.12
C VAL A 474 -11.37 7.73 21.05
N LEU A 475 -10.71 7.22 22.09
CA LEU A 475 -11.40 6.57 23.20
C LEU A 475 -12.13 7.61 24.03
N ILE A 476 -13.25 7.23 24.61
CA ILE A 476 -14.17 8.14 25.30
C ILE A 476 -14.68 7.41 26.52
N GLU A 477 -14.40 7.98 27.68
CA GLU A 477 -15.11 7.64 28.91
C GLU A 477 -16.51 8.29 28.85
N VAL A 478 -17.56 7.49 29.02
CA VAL A 478 -18.95 7.87 28.65
C VAL A 478 -19.52 8.98 29.51
N ASP A 479 -19.24 8.94 30.80
CA ASP A 479 -19.63 9.94 31.77
C ASP A 479 -18.87 11.28 31.59
N SER A 480 -17.68 11.25 30.99
CA SER A 480 -16.89 12.41 30.58
C SER A 480 -17.33 13.04 29.24
N GLY A 481 -18.19 12.36 28.47
CA GLY A 481 -19.13 12.96 27.52
C GLY A 481 -18.74 13.01 26.04
N ASP A 482 -19.31 13.98 25.32
CA ASP A 482 -19.48 13.98 23.86
C ASP A 482 -18.25 14.36 22.98
N TYR A 483 -17.04 13.94 23.37
CA TYR A 483 -15.78 14.25 22.67
C TYR A 483 -15.81 13.91 21.17
N SER A 484 -16.53 12.85 20.79
CA SER A 484 -16.77 12.46 19.39
C SER A 484 -17.44 13.57 18.58
N LYS A 485 -18.43 14.28 19.14
CA LYS A 485 -19.09 15.40 18.45
C LYS A 485 -18.16 16.59 18.28
N ILE A 486 -17.30 16.86 19.25
CA ILE A 486 -16.31 17.95 19.19
C ILE A 486 -15.24 17.64 18.14
N LEU A 487 -14.68 16.43 18.18
CA LEU A 487 -13.70 15.95 17.20
C LEU A 487 -14.26 16.09 15.77
N TYR A 488 -15.48 15.61 15.56
CA TYR A 488 -16.17 15.73 14.28
C TYR A 488 -16.41 17.21 13.88
N GLY A 489 -16.94 18.04 14.79
CA GLY A 489 -17.21 19.45 14.50
C GLY A 489 -15.94 20.25 14.18
N LEU A 490 -14.84 19.98 14.89
CA LEU A 490 -13.54 20.58 14.59
C LEU A 490 -13.02 20.11 13.23
N MET A 491 -13.13 18.81 12.91
CA MET A 491 -12.74 18.27 11.60
C MET A 491 -13.52 18.95 10.46
N GLU A 492 -14.83 19.13 10.61
CA GLU A 492 -15.69 19.80 9.62
C GLU A 492 -15.31 21.27 9.40
N LYS A 493 -14.76 21.96 10.41
CA LYS A 493 -14.31 23.37 10.27
C LYS A 493 -12.86 23.51 9.81
N VAL A 494 -11.95 22.72 10.36
CA VAL A 494 -10.52 22.79 10.05
C VAL A 494 -10.27 22.37 8.61
N ARG A 495 -10.91 21.30 8.14
CA ARG A 495 -10.61 20.73 6.82
C ARG A 495 -10.85 21.71 5.66
N PRO A 496 -12.01 22.39 5.53
CA PRO A 496 -12.20 23.37 4.46
C PRO A 496 -11.18 24.51 4.49
N ILE A 497 -10.78 24.96 5.69
CA ILE A 497 -9.77 26.02 5.85
C ILE A 497 -8.41 25.55 5.34
N VAL A 498 -7.99 24.33 5.70
CA VAL A 498 -6.75 23.72 5.20
C VAL A 498 -6.80 23.57 3.69
N LYS A 499 -7.90 23.03 3.14
CA LYS A 499 -8.06 22.80 1.71
C LYS A 499 -7.99 24.11 0.92
N GLU A 500 -8.75 25.12 1.33
CA GLU A 500 -8.72 26.47 0.71
C GLU A 500 -7.31 27.07 0.77
N ALA A 501 -6.59 26.89 1.88
CA ALA A 501 -5.23 27.40 2.04
C ALA A 501 -4.22 26.65 1.14
N LEU A 502 -4.38 25.35 0.94
CA LEU A 502 -3.55 24.57 0.00
C LEU A 502 -3.82 24.98 -1.45
N GLU A 503 -5.08 25.13 -1.83
CA GLU A 503 -5.48 25.55 -3.18
C GLU A 503 -4.93 26.94 -3.52
N LYS A 504 -4.98 27.88 -2.57
CA LYS A 504 -4.40 29.23 -2.73
C LYS A 504 -2.88 29.25 -2.77
N ALA A 505 -2.22 28.28 -2.14
CA ALA A 505 -0.77 28.20 -2.09
C ALA A 505 -0.14 27.61 -3.36
N LEU A 506 -0.94 26.98 -4.23
CA LEU A 506 -0.51 26.41 -5.49
C LEU A 506 -0.58 27.44 -6.63
N PRO A 507 0.29 27.34 -7.66
CA PRO A 507 0.21 28.19 -8.85
C PRO A 507 -1.12 28.05 -9.60
N VAL A 508 -1.69 29.17 -10.04
CA VAL A 508 -3.01 29.25 -10.73
C VAL A 508 -3.12 28.34 -11.97
N GLY A 509 -2.01 28.08 -12.67
CA GLY A 509 -1.97 27.21 -13.85
C GLY A 509 -2.05 25.71 -13.56
N GLU A 510 -1.97 25.29 -12.30
CA GLU A 510 -1.95 23.89 -11.87
C GLU A 510 -3.30 23.43 -11.29
N LEU A 511 -4.28 24.33 -11.10
CA LEU A 511 -5.58 24.04 -10.48
C LEU A 511 -6.58 23.42 -11.49
N ALA A 512 -6.38 22.16 -11.86
CA ALA A 512 -7.45 21.34 -12.41
C ALA A 512 -8.16 20.60 -11.26
N ALA A 513 -9.41 20.97 -10.94
CA ALA A 513 -10.21 20.45 -9.84
C ALA A 513 -10.72 18.99 -10.04
N GLY A 514 -9.97 18.16 -10.77
CA GLY A 514 -10.28 16.76 -11.02
C GLY A 514 -9.03 15.96 -11.41
N GLY A 515 -9.01 14.68 -11.05
CA GLY A 515 -7.89 13.78 -11.35
C GLY A 515 -6.83 13.65 -10.23
N PRO A 516 -5.60 13.20 -10.55
CA PRO A 516 -4.59 12.83 -9.55
C PRO A 516 -4.20 13.95 -8.58
N LEU A 517 -4.18 15.20 -9.05
CA LEU A 517 -3.82 16.36 -8.24
C LEU A 517 -4.91 16.71 -7.21
N GLY A 518 -6.18 16.72 -7.61
CA GLY A 518 -7.29 16.94 -6.68
C GLY A 518 -7.32 15.90 -5.56
N ALA A 519 -7.04 14.64 -5.89
CA ALA A 519 -6.91 13.57 -4.90
C ALA A 519 -5.67 13.75 -3.99
N ALA A 520 -4.57 14.30 -4.49
CA ALA A 520 -3.39 14.62 -3.68
C ALA A 520 -3.66 15.79 -2.71
N ILE A 521 -4.31 16.86 -3.19
CA ILE A 521 -4.73 18.00 -2.37
C ILE A 521 -5.66 17.52 -1.25
N GLY A 522 -6.69 16.73 -1.58
CA GLY A 522 -7.63 16.23 -0.59
C GLY A 522 -6.97 15.34 0.46
N PHE A 523 -6.03 14.48 0.04
CA PHE A 523 -5.26 13.63 0.95
C PHE A 523 -4.42 14.46 1.92
N VAL A 524 -3.65 15.42 1.40
CA VAL A 524 -2.80 16.28 2.23
C VAL A 524 -3.66 17.15 3.15
N ALA A 525 -4.80 17.66 2.68
CA ALA A 525 -5.72 18.42 3.50
C ALA A 525 -6.26 17.60 4.70
N ALA A 526 -6.70 16.36 4.44
CA ALA A 526 -7.17 15.46 5.48
C ALA A 526 -6.07 15.13 6.50
N LYS A 527 -4.85 14.83 6.01
CA LYS A 527 -3.68 14.57 6.86
C LYS A 527 -3.35 15.76 7.76
N LEU A 528 -3.29 16.97 7.18
CA LEU A 528 -3.00 18.19 7.95
C LEU A 528 -4.10 18.49 8.96
N ALA A 529 -5.37 18.26 8.63
CA ALA A 529 -6.48 18.42 9.56
C ALA A 529 -6.35 17.47 10.76
N ALA A 530 -6.00 16.20 10.53
CA ALA A 530 -5.71 15.25 11.60
C ALA A 530 -4.53 15.68 12.50
N TYR A 531 -3.45 16.18 11.89
CA TYR A 531 -2.31 16.73 12.63
C TYR A 531 -2.69 17.97 13.47
N ILE A 532 -3.54 18.85 12.95
CA ILE A 532 -4.05 20.01 13.69
C ILE A 532 -4.87 19.56 14.90
N LEU A 533 -5.72 18.53 14.76
CA LEU A 533 -6.51 17.99 15.86
C LEU A 533 -5.62 17.40 16.96
N GLU A 534 -4.58 16.66 16.59
CA GLU A 534 -3.58 16.16 17.55
C GLU A 534 -2.98 17.29 18.38
N GLN A 535 -2.58 18.40 17.73
CA GLN A 535 -2.07 19.59 18.43
C GLN A 535 -3.11 20.26 19.34
N VAL A 536 -4.37 20.32 18.90
CA VAL A 536 -5.45 20.92 19.69
C VAL A 536 -5.70 20.11 20.96
N PHE A 537 -5.72 18.78 20.88
CA PHE A 537 -5.87 17.91 22.04
C PHE A 537 -4.65 17.97 22.98
N ASP A 538 -3.43 18.07 22.43
CA ASP A 538 -2.22 18.32 23.24
C ASP A 538 -2.33 19.64 24.03
N TRP A 539 -2.91 20.68 23.42
CA TRP A 539 -3.13 21.95 24.12
C TRP A 539 -4.25 21.89 25.13
N ILE A 540 -5.35 21.21 24.86
CA ILE A 540 -6.42 21.02 25.84
C ILE A 540 -5.82 20.31 27.06
N SER A 541 -5.08 19.22 26.84
CA SER A 541 -4.46 18.48 27.94
C SER A 541 -3.48 19.34 28.74
N GLY A 542 -2.58 20.06 28.07
CA GLY A 542 -1.57 20.87 28.74
C GLY A 542 -2.10 22.18 29.35
N ALA A 543 -3.00 22.89 28.68
CA ALA A 543 -3.42 24.25 29.05
C ALA A 543 -4.68 24.26 29.94
N TRP A 544 -5.57 23.30 29.79
CA TRP A 544 -6.74 23.19 30.66
C TRP A 544 -6.51 22.24 31.82
N HIS A 545 -5.32 21.63 31.90
CA HIS A 545 -5.00 20.54 32.82
C HIS A 545 -6.09 19.46 32.78
N ASP A 546 -6.60 19.21 31.59
CA ASP A 546 -7.58 18.15 31.35
C ASP A 546 -6.86 16.90 30.85
N ASP A 547 -7.49 15.74 30.95
CA ASP A 547 -6.85 14.49 30.52
C ASP A 547 -7.69 13.75 29.47
N PRO A 548 -8.08 14.38 28.35
CA PRO A 548 -8.80 13.66 27.32
C PRO A 548 -7.92 12.58 26.72
N PHE A 549 -8.50 11.42 26.42
CA PHE A 549 -7.82 10.45 25.55
C PHE A 549 -7.41 11.12 24.24
N LYS A 550 -6.15 10.94 23.85
CA LYS A 550 -5.63 11.51 22.62
C LYS A 550 -6.18 10.81 21.38
N PRO A 551 -6.48 11.54 20.30
CA PRO A 551 -6.95 10.93 19.08
C PRO A 551 -5.83 10.13 18.38
N GLY A 552 -6.18 8.93 17.91
CA GLY A 552 -5.36 8.13 17.00
C GLY A 552 -5.74 8.35 15.54
N ASN A 553 -4.81 8.05 14.64
CA ASN A 553 -4.98 8.20 13.20
C ASN A 553 -4.53 6.95 12.45
N MET A 554 -5.35 6.46 11.52
CA MET A 554 -5.03 5.33 10.67
C MET A 554 -5.36 5.65 9.21
N ILE A 555 -4.40 5.42 8.32
CA ILE A 555 -4.53 5.69 6.89
C ILE A 555 -4.51 4.37 6.12
N LEU A 556 -5.41 4.20 5.15
CA LEU A 556 -5.46 3.09 4.21
C LEU A 556 -5.55 3.64 2.77
N GLU A 557 -4.86 3.01 1.81
CA GLU A 557 -5.04 3.30 0.38
C GLU A 557 -5.50 2.02 -0.33
N LEU A 558 -6.62 2.12 -1.07
CA LEU A 558 -7.15 1.06 -1.90
C LEU A 558 -7.01 1.47 -3.37
N SER A 559 -6.41 0.60 -4.18
CA SER A 559 -6.16 0.90 -5.58
C SER A 559 -7.40 0.78 -6.48
N GLY A 560 -8.42 0.06 -6.02
CA GLY A 560 -9.61 -0.27 -6.81
C GLY A 560 -10.67 -0.98 -5.96
N PRO A 561 -11.88 -1.17 -6.51
CA PRO A 561 -13.01 -1.75 -5.79
C PRO A 561 -12.85 -3.24 -5.48
N GLY A 562 -11.99 -3.95 -6.22
CA GLY A 562 -11.62 -5.36 -5.96
C GLY A 562 -10.31 -5.54 -5.18
N ALA A 563 -9.79 -4.48 -4.55
CA ALA A 563 -8.55 -4.60 -3.79
C ALA A 563 -8.75 -5.46 -2.54
N LEU A 564 -7.90 -6.47 -2.35
CA LEU A 564 -7.83 -7.30 -1.14
C LEU A 564 -6.58 -7.00 -0.33
N PHE A 565 -6.60 -7.30 0.97
CA PHE A 565 -5.44 -7.18 1.85
C PHE A 565 -4.34 -8.18 1.50
N SER A 566 -3.16 -8.01 2.11
CA SER A 566 -1.98 -8.85 1.85
C SER A 566 -2.32 -10.34 1.91
N GLY A 567 -1.93 -11.09 0.87
CA GLY A 567 -2.25 -12.52 0.77
C GLY A 567 -3.65 -12.83 0.22
N GLY A 568 -4.38 -11.82 -0.28
CA GLY A 568 -5.75 -11.99 -0.78
C GLY A 568 -6.79 -12.07 0.35
N MET A 569 -6.49 -11.50 1.51
CA MET A 569 -7.37 -11.56 2.69
C MET A 569 -8.42 -10.45 2.67
N TYR A 570 -9.58 -10.72 3.29
CA TYR A 570 -10.63 -9.72 3.53
C TYR A 570 -10.40 -8.89 4.79
N ASP A 571 -9.56 -9.36 5.71
CA ASP A 571 -9.16 -8.62 6.91
C ASP A 571 -7.70 -8.14 6.78
N ALA A 572 -7.46 -6.90 7.20
CA ALA A 572 -6.13 -6.33 7.36
C ALA A 572 -5.43 -6.90 8.61
N PRO A 573 -4.09 -6.86 8.68
CA PRO A 573 -3.38 -7.15 9.92
C PRO A 573 -3.78 -6.21 11.06
N ASP A 574 -3.96 -6.76 12.27
CA ASP A 574 -4.22 -5.98 13.47
C ASP A 574 -3.17 -4.88 13.69
N THR A 575 -3.64 -3.66 13.87
CA THR A 575 -2.82 -2.50 14.20
C THR A 575 -3.01 -2.13 15.66
N TYR A 576 -1.92 -2.21 16.43
CA TYR A 576 -1.89 -1.90 17.87
C TYR A 576 -1.91 -0.39 18.14
N TRP A 577 -2.64 -0.02 19.19
CA TRP A 577 -2.77 1.32 19.74
C TRP A 577 -2.72 1.29 21.26
N THR A 578 -2.28 2.42 21.83
CA THR A 578 -2.37 2.69 23.26
C THR A 578 -2.89 4.10 23.47
N SER A 579 -3.71 4.30 24.49
CA SER A 579 -4.23 5.60 24.88
C SER A 579 -4.18 5.74 26.39
N ILE A 580 -3.83 6.94 26.83
CA ILE A 580 -3.79 7.38 28.21
C ILE A 580 -4.66 8.63 28.28
N GLY A 581 -5.52 8.70 29.28
CA GLY A 581 -6.47 9.77 29.49
C GLY A 581 -7.42 9.42 30.63
N HIS A 582 -7.98 10.42 31.29
CA HIS A 582 -8.89 10.31 32.43
C HIS A 582 -8.32 9.45 33.56
N ASP A 583 -6.99 9.56 33.79
CA ASP A 583 -6.22 8.71 34.70
C ASP A 583 -6.18 7.21 34.34
N GLY A 584 -6.86 6.79 33.26
CA GLY A 584 -6.88 5.44 32.73
C GLY A 584 -5.85 5.20 31.61
N LYS A 585 -5.59 3.92 31.34
CA LYS A 585 -4.67 3.46 30.29
C LYS A 585 -5.22 2.21 29.62
N TYR A 586 -5.34 2.30 28.30
CA TYR A 586 -5.91 1.23 27.48
C TYR A 586 -4.99 0.87 26.32
N GLU A 587 -4.98 -0.40 25.95
CA GLU A 587 -4.44 -0.91 24.70
C GLU A 587 -5.57 -1.47 23.85
N TYR A 588 -5.53 -1.26 22.55
CA TYR A 588 -6.55 -1.79 21.65
C TYR A 588 -5.97 -2.05 20.27
N TRP A 589 -6.65 -2.91 19.51
CA TRP A 589 -6.22 -3.32 18.18
C TRP A 589 -7.32 -3.03 17.19
N LEU A 590 -6.96 -2.36 16.12
CA LEU A 590 -7.87 -1.98 15.05
C LEU A 590 -7.48 -2.68 13.76
N ASP A 591 -8.47 -3.08 12.97
CA ASP A 591 -8.27 -3.60 11.63
C ASP A 591 -9.29 -3.02 10.64
N TRP A 592 -9.00 -3.21 9.36
CA TRP A 592 -9.93 -2.98 8.27
C TRP A 592 -10.46 -4.32 7.77
N THR A 593 -11.74 -4.39 7.45
CA THR A 593 -12.35 -5.56 6.80
C THR A 593 -13.12 -5.15 5.56
N LEU A 594 -13.11 -6.03 4.57
CA LEU A 594 -13.82 -5.94 3.30
C LEU A 594 -14.97 -6.94 3.33
N SER A 595 -16.20 -6.49 3.14
CA SER A 595 -17.40 -7.35 3.14
C SER A 595 -18.42 -7.02 2.09
#